data_AF-A0A7W1LUJ5-F1
#
_entry.id   AF-A0A7W1LUJ5-F1
#
_cell.length_a   1.000
_cell.length_b   1.000
_cell.length_c   1.000
_cell.angle_alpha   90.00
_cell.angle_beta   90.00
_cell.angle_gamma   90.00
#
_symmetry.space_group_name_H-M   'P 1'
#
loop_
_entity.id
_entity.type
_entity.pdbx_description
1 polymer ?
#
loop_
_entity_poly.entity_id
_entity_poly.type
_entity_poly.pdbx_seq_one_letter_code
_entity_poly.pdbx_strand_id
1 'polypeptide(L)' 'MAEPLRIAFLGGLGEIGRNCMALEQGDGASKRILLIDCGLMFPGPEMRGIDLV' A
#
# COMPACT_ATOMS: atom_id res chain seq x y z
N MET A 1 11.96 -23.49 -10.42
CA MET A 1 10.84 -23.13 -9.53
C MET A 1 10.52 -21.66 -9.77
N ALA A 2 9.27 -21.23 -9.63
CA ALA A 2 8.94 -19.81 -9.72
C ALA A 2 9.58 -19.05 -8.54
N GLU A 3 9.98 -17.80 -8.78
CA GLU A 3 10.49 -16.92 -7.71
C GLU A 3 9.38 -16.61 -6.70
N PRO A 4 9.72 -16.51 -5.39
CA PRO A 4 8.74 -16.16 -4.37
C PRO A 4 8.10 -14.80 -4.63
N LEU A 5 6.79 -14.70 -4.40
CA LEU A 5 6.07 -13.44 -4.37
C LEU A 5 6.12 -12.87 -2.95
N ARG A 6 6.59 -11.64 -2.80
CA ARG A 6 6.54 -10.89 -1.54
C ARG A 6 5.33 -9.96 -1.56
N ILE A 7 4.60 -9.93 -0.45
CA ILE A 7 3.45 -9.06 -0.26
C ILE A 7 3.81 -8.05 0.83
N ALA A 8 3.59 -6.77 0.57
CA ALA A 8 3.74 -5.69 1.54
C ALA A 8 2.48 -4.84 1.58
N PHE A 9 1.91 -4.66 2.77
CA PHE A 9 0.77 -3.79 2.98
C PHE A 9 1.27 -2.39 3.33
N LEU A 10 0.91 -1.42 2.51
CA LEU A 10 1.30 -0.01 2.64
C LEU A 10 0.20 0.83 3.32
N GLY A 11 -1.03 0.32 3.35
CA GLY A 11 -2.13 0.88 4.13
C GLY A 11 -3.38 0.00 4.10
N GLY A 12 -4.36 0.29 4.96
CA GLY A 12 -5.61 -0.48 5.08
C GLY A 12 -5.58 -1.67 6.05
N LEU A 13 -4.47 -1.91 6.76
CA LEU A 13 -4.41 -2.92 7.83
C LEU A 13 -4.62 -2.26 9.20
N GLY A 14 -5.60 -2.77 9.96
CA GLY A 14 -5.92 -2.26 11.31
C GLY A 14 -6.74 -0.97 11.31
N GLU A 15 -7.10 -0.45 10.14
CA GLU A 15 -7.91 0.76 9.95
C GLU A 15 -8.75 0.64 8.66
N ILE A 16 -9.65 1.61 8.44
CA ILE A 16 -10.48 1.69 7.22
C ILE A 16 -10.01 2.86 6.37
N GLY A 17 -9.53 2.58 5.15
CA GLY A 17 -9.03 3.59 4.20
C GLY A 17 -7.53 3.43 3.91
N ARG A 18 -6.99 4.26 3.01
CA ARG A 18 -5.59 4.21 2.55
C ARG A 18 -5.15 2.84 2.02
N ASN A 19 -6.09 2.08 1.44
CA ASN A 19 -5.78 0.74 0.93
C ASN A 19 -4.69 0.81 -0.13
N CYS A 20 -3.58 0.13 0.13
CA CYS A 20 -2.48 0.01 -0.82
C CYS A 20 -1.63 -1.21 -0.47
N MET A 21 -1.38 -2.05 -1.46
CA MET A 21 -0.56 -3.26 -1.32
C MET A 21 0.43 -3.36 -2.48
N ALA A 22 1.67 -3.71 -2.17
CA ALA A 22 2.69 -4.01 -3.15
C ALA A 22 2.92 -5.52 -3.25
N LEU A 23 2.92 -6.00 -4.49
CA LEU A 23 3.37 -7.34 -4.86
C LEU A 23 4.75 -7.21 -5.51
N GLU A 24 5.75 -7.85 -4.93
CA GLU A 24 7.14 -7.81 -5.42
C GLU A 24 7.58 -9.21 -5.84
N GLN A 25 8.18 -9.33 -7.02
CA GLN A 25 8.76 -10.57 -7.52
C GLN A 25 10.09 -10.29 -8.23
N GLY A 26 11.06 -11.19 -8.11
CA GLY A 26 12.43 -11.01 -8.60
C GLY A 26 13.37 -10.36 -7.61
N ASP A 27 14.65 -10.34 -7.97
CA ASP A 27 15.75 -9.81 -7.17
C ASP A 27 16.57 -8.76 -7.93
N GLY A 28 17.40 -8.01 -7.20
CA GLY A 28 18.33 -7.03 -7.78
C GLY A 28 17.71 -6.14 -8.86
N ALA A 29 18.29 -6.18 -10.06
CA ALA A 29 17.84 -5.40 -11.22
C ALA A 29 16.60 -5.99 -11.93
N SER A 30 16.24 -7.25 -11.63
CA SER A 30 15.07 -7.93 -12.23
C SER A 30 13.79 -7.69 -11.44
N LYS A 31 13.88 -7.21 -10.19
CA LYS A 31 12.73 -6.97 -9.31
C LYS A 31 11.66 -6.13 -10.00
N ARG A 32 10.44 -6.63 -10.02
CA ARG A 32 9.23 -5.95 -10.45
C ARG A 32 8.31 -5.72 -9.25
N ILE A 33 7.58 -4.61 -9.29
CA ILE A 33 6.59 -4.25 -8.28
C ILE A 33 5.27 -3.97 -8.99
N LEU A 34 4.19 -4.56 -8.49
CA LEU A 34 2.83 -4.25 -8.87
C LEU A 34 2.11 -3.69 -7.65
N LEU A 35 1.51 -2.50 -7.80
CA LEU A 35 0.63 -1.92 -6.79
C LEU A 35 -0.80 -2.35 -7.05
N ILE A 36 -1.50 -2.71 -5.97
CA ILE A 36 -2.94 -2.91 -5.95
C ILE A 36 -3.51 -1.82 -5.04
N ASP A 37 -4.41 -1.04 -5.63
CA ASP A 37 -4.97 0.20 -5.09
C ASP A 37 -3.95 1.29 -4.77
N CYS A 38 -4.49 2.49 -4.56
CA CYS A 38 -3.79 3.64 -4.01
C CYS A 38 -4.86 4.52 -3.36
N GLY A 39 -5.56 3.94 -2.38
CA GLY A 39 -6.68 4.58 -1.72
C GLY A 39 -6.24 5.73 -0.82
N LEU A 40 -7.20 6.56 -0.46
CA LEU A 40 -7.06 7.65 0.51
C LEU A 40 -7.91 7.33 1.75
N MET A 41 -7.76 8.11 2.80
CA MET A 41 -8.66 8.11 3.95
C MET A 41 -9.06 9.54 4.29
N PHE A 42 -10.26 9.69 4.84
CA PHE A 42 -10.69 10.96 5.38
C PHE A 42 -10.03 11.23 6.74
N PRO A 43 -9.66 12.49 7.03
CA PRO A 43 -9.07 12.86 8.29
C PRO A 43 -10.04 12.73 9.46
N GLY A 44 -9.50 12.51 10.67
CA GLY A 44 -10.27 12.53 11.90
C GLY A 44 -10.80 13.93 12.25
N PRO A 45 -11.82 14.04 13.11
CA PRO A 45 -12.46 15.31 13.45
C PRO A 45 -11.51 16.34 14.11
N GLU A 46 -10.43 15.88 14.73
CA GLU A 46 -9.38 16.70 15.35
C GLU A 46 -8.34 17.25 14.37
N MET A 47 -8.27 16.70 13.15
CA MET A 47 -7.25 17.03 12.14
C MET A 47 -7.63 18.27 11.32
N ARG A 48 -7.62 19.45 11.96
CA ARG A 48 -8.01 20.71 11.34
C ARG A 48 -7.06 21.11 10.19
N GLY A 49 -7.64 21.47 9.05
CA GLY A 49 -6.89 21.94 7.87
C GLY A 49 -6.28 20.84 7.02
N ILE A 50 -6.57 19.57 7.32
CA ILE A 50 -6.20 18.42 6.49
C ILE A 50 -7.42 18.01 5.68
N ASP A 51 -7.23 17.82 4.37
CA ASP A 51 -8.30 17.41 3.44
C ASP A 51 -8.31 15.90 3.20
N LEU A 52 -7.13 15.27 3.17
CA LEU A 52 -6.92 13.85 2.86
C LEU A 52 -5.78 13.29 3.71
N VAL A 53 -5.85 12.00 4.00
CA VAL A 53 -4.82 11.21 4.68
C VAL A 53 -4.43 10.02 3.82
#